data_AF-A0A367M629-F1
#
_entry.id   AF-A0A367M629-F1
#
_cell.length_a   1.000
_cell.length_b   1.000
_cell.length_c   1.000
_cell.angle_alpha   90.00
_cell.angle_beta   90.00
_cell.angle_gamma   90.00
#
_symmetry.space_group_name_H-M   'P 1'
#
loop_
_entity.id
_entity.type
_entity.pdbx_description
1 polymer ?
#
loop_
_entity_poly.entity_id
_entity_poly.type
_entity_poly.pdbx_seq_one_letter_code
_entity_poly.pdbx_strand_id
1 'polypeptide(L)'
;LTCVLLVMVLGFWLGDALEERLGLVLPSYVGAMFIAIVLRNLDDRLGWLRIPDHAVGTLGDVCLGIFLTMAMMSLKFWELENLGLPLLGVLFIQVAVLLLLTIFVLFRLLGRNYDAAVLCAGFLGHGLGATPNAVANMGAVCEHYRVFSHKAFIIVPLCGAVLIDLVAIPAITWFINAFS
;
A
#
# COMPACT_ATOMS: atom_id res chain seq x y z
N LEU A 1 -15.15 5.00 13.54
CA LEU A 1 -15.01 3.52 13.59
C LEU A 1 -16.22 2.81 12.96
N THR A 2 -17.44 3.03 13.46
CA THR A 2 -18.66 2.34 12.96
C THR A 2 -18.89 2.48 11.46
N CYS A 3 -18.75 3.69 10.90
CA CYS A 3 -18.87 3.90 9.46
C CYS A 3 -17.81 3.14 8.65
N VAL A 4 -16.57 3.04 9.16
CA VAL A 4 -15.48 2.31 8.49
C VAL A 4 -15.79 0.81 8.44
N LEU A 5 -16.27 0.24 9.54
CA LEU A 5 -16.68 -1.17 9.58
C LEU A 5 -17.84 -1.46 8.62
N LEU A 6 -18.84 -0.57 8.56
CA LEU A 6 -19.95 -0.70 7.61
C LEU A 6 -19.47 -0.66 6.15
N VAL A 7 -18.56 0.26 5.82
CA VAL A 7 -17.95 0.35 4.49
C VAL A 7 -17.18 -0.92 4.15
N MET A 8 -16.45 -1.50 5.10
CA MET A 8 -15.71 -2.74 4.88
C MET A 8 -16.64 -3.93 4.63
N VAL A 9 -17.71 -4.09 5.43
CA VAL A 9 -18.68 -5.19 5.26
C VAL A 9 -19.43 -5.07 3.94
N LEU A 10 -19.93 -3.87 3.62
CA LEU A 10 -20.61 -3.61 2.34
C LEU A 10 -19.64 -3.79 1.16
N GLY A 11 -18.39 -3.40 1.33
CA GLY A 11 -17.33 -3.57 0.35
C GLY A 11 -17.01 -5.02 0.05
N PHE A 12 -16.96 -5.86 1.08
CA PHE A 12 -16.75 -7.30 0.94
C PHE A 12 -17.90 -7.94 0.14
N TRP A 13 -19.15 -7.65 0.50
CA TRP A 13 -20.32 -8.14 -0.25
C TRP A 13 -20.37 -7.64 -1.69
N LEU A 14 -19.96 -6.39 -1.93
CA LEU A 14 -19.86 -5.87 -3.29
C LEU A 14 -18.77 -6.62 -4.09
N GLY A 15 -17.62 -6.91 -3.47
CA GLY A 15 -16.54 -7.68 -4.09
C GLY A 15 -17.00 -9.06 -4.54
N ASP A 16 -17.61 -9.84 -3.64
CA ASP A 16 -18.14 -11.18 -3.93
C ASP A 16 -19.20 -11.12 -5.05
N ALA A 17 -20.12 -10.16 -4.98
CA ALA A 17 -21.16 -10.00 -5.98
C ALA A 17 -20.60 -9.64 -7.37
N LEU A 18 -19.51 -8.86 -7.44
CA LEU A 18 -18.85 -8.53 -8.71
C LEU A 18 -18.13 -9.75 -9.29
N GLU A 19 -17.47 -10.55 -8.45
CA GLU A 19 -16.79 -11.77 -8.89
C GLU A 19 -17.80 -12.79 -9.46
N GLU A 20 -18.90 -13.05 -8.74
CA GLU A 20 -19.95 -13.98 -9.17
C GLU A 20 -20.64 -13.58 -10.49
N ARG A 21 -20.87 -12.26 -10.68
CA ARG A 21 -21.65 -11.74 -11.82
C ARG A 21 -20.81 -11.50 -13.07
N LEU A 22 -19.58 -11.02 -12.89
CA LEU A 22 -18.73 -10.52 -13.98
C LEU A 22 -17.51 -11.40 -14.23
N GLY A 23 -17.23 -12.38 -13.36
CA GLY A 23 -16.02 -13.21 -13.43
C GLY A 23 -14.72 -12.40 -13.24
N LEU A 24 -14.82 -11.20 -12.65
CA LEU A 24 -13.68 -10.31 -12.43
C LEU A 24 -13.05 -10.63 -11.08
N VAL A 25 -11.85 -11.19 -11.09
CA VAL A 25 -11.04 -11.40 -9.88
C VAL A 25 -10.39 -10.07 -9.49
N LEU A 26 -10.95 -9.42 -8.49
CA LEU A 26 -10.47 -8.15 -7.94
C LEU A 26 -9.82 -8.37 -6.57
N PRO A 27 -8.87 -7.50 -6.16
CA PRO A 27 -8.35 -7.53 -4.81
C PRO A 27 -9.48 -7.33 -3.78
N SER A 28 -9.44 -8.08 -2.68
CA SER A 28 -10.51 -8.11 -1.67
C SER A 28 -10.83 -6.75 -1.03
N TYR A 29 -9.87 -5.82 -1.03
CA TYR A 29 -10.06 -4.47 -0.50
C TYR A 29 -10.69 -3.50 -1.51
N VAL A 30 -10.73 -3.83 -2.80
CA VAL A 30 -11.21 -2.92 -3.87
C VAL A 30 -12.71 -2.63 -3.72
N GLY A 31 -13.52 -3.63 -3.35
CA GLY A 31 -14.94 -3.41 -3.07
C GLY A 31 -15.16 -2.39 -1.94
N ALA A 32 -14.38 -2.48 -0.86
CA ALA A 32 -14.41 -1.51 0.24
C ALA A 32 -13.95 -0.11 -0.21
N MET A 33 -12.94 -0.02 -1.07
CA MET A 33 -12.52 1.26 -1.65
C MET A 33 -13.63 1.92 -2.47
N PHE A 34 -14.35 1.16 -3.31
CA PHE A 34 -15.46 1.69 -4.10
C PHE A 34 -16.58 2.25 -3.21
N ILE A 35 -17.01 1.48 -2.21
CA ILE A 35 -18.03 1.94 -1.26
C ILE A 35 -17.53 3.17 -0.49
N ALA A 36 -16.26 3.22 -0.09
CA ALA A 36 -15.66 4.37 0.59
C ALA A 36 -15.66 5.63 -0.28
N ILE A 37 -15.31 5.50 -1.57
CA ILE A 37 -15.29 6.63 -2.53
C ILE A 37 -16.70 7.18 -2.72
N VAL A 38 -17.69 6.30 -2.93
CA VAL A 38 -19.09 6.70 -3.09
C VAL A 38 -19.56 7.41 -1.83
N LEU A 39 -19.38 6.81 -0.66
CA LEU A 39 -19.80 7.39 0.62
C LEU A 39 -19.15 8.75 0.87
N ARG A 40 -17.84 8.89 0.62
CA ARG A 40 -17.12 10.16 0.77
C ARG A 40 -17.65 11.23 -0.18
N ASN A 41 -17.85 10.91 -1.46
CA ASN A 41 -18.38 11.85 -2.45
C ASN A 41 -19.81 12.32 -2.10
N LEU A 42 -20.65 11.42 -1.57
CA LEU A 42 -21.98 11.80 -1.09
C LEU A 42 -21.90 12.68 0.15
N ASP A 43 -21.06 12.34 1.12
CA ASP A 43 -20.89 13.13 2.35
C ASP A 43 -20.36 14.54 2.05
N ASP A 44 -19.39 14.68 1.14
CA ASP A 44 -18.83 15.99 0.75
C ASP A 44 -19.89 16.89 0.07
N ARG A 45 -20.87 16.31 -0.63
CA ARG A 45 -21.94 17.06 -1.29
C ARG A 45 -23.10 17.40 -0.36
N LEU A 46 -23.43 16.48 0.55
CA LEU A 46 -24.65 16.53 1.36
C LEU A 46 -24.39 17.03 2.78
N GLY A 47 -23.17 16.85 3.29
CA GLY A 47 -22.72 17.27 4.62
C GLY A 47 -23.40 16.52 5.77
N TRP A 48 -23.87 15.29 5.53
CA TRP A 48 -24.73 14.55 6.46
C TRP A 48 -23.97 13.84 7.58
N LEU A 49 -22.84 13.21 7.28
CA LEU A 49 -21.99 12.53 8.25
C LEU A 49 -20.83 13.42 8.74
N ARG A 50 -20.35 14.35 7.90
CA ARG A 50 -19.21 15.23 8.19
C ARG A 50 -18.01 14.44 8.72
N ILE A 51 -17.56 13.44 7.95
CA ILE A 51 -16.49 12.53 8.37
C ILE A 51 -15.21 13.33 8.62
N PRO A 52 -14.69 13.38 9.87
CA PRO A 52 -13.52 14.16 10.18
C PRO A 52 -12.26 13.49 9.64
N ASP A 53 -11.57 14.14 8.71
CA ASP A 53 -10.35 13.62 8.08
C ASP A 53 -9.26 13.28 9.09
N HIS A 54 -9.16 14.07 10.16
CA HIS A 54 -8.20 13.84 11.22
C HIS A 54 -8.44 12.51 11.96
N ALA A 55 -9.70 12.12 12.17
CA ALA A 55 -10.02 10.85 12.83
C ALA A 55 -9.74 9.66 11.91
N VAL A 56 -10.00 9.80 10.61
CA VAL A 56 -9.68 8.76 9.62
C VAL A 56 -8.17 8.60 9.49
N GLY A 57 -7.41 9.70 9.45
CA GLY A 57 -5.94 9.70 9.44
C GLY A 57 -5.36 9.01 10.68
N THR A 58 -5.77 9.43 11.89
CA THR A 58 -5.29 8.80 13.13
C THR A 58 -5.64 7.32 13.21
N LEU A 59 -6.85 6.93 12.76
CA LEU A 59 -7.20 5.50 12.68
C LEU A 59 -6.28 4.76 11.70
N GLY A 60 -5.99 5.35 10.55
CA GLY A 60 -5.05 4.82 9.56
C GLY A 60 -3.65 4.61 10.14
N ASP A 61 -3.11 5.58 10.87
CA ASP A 61 -1.79 5.51 11.50
C ASP A 61 -1.73 4.38 12.54
N VAL A 62 -2.77 4.26 13.38
CA VAL A 62 -2.89 3.18 14.37
C VAL A 62 -2.98 1.82 13.67
N CYS A 63 -3.83 1.68 12.66
CA CYS A 63 -3.96 0.45 11.88
C CYS A 63 -2.65 0.06 11.18
N LEU A 64 -1.93 1.03 10.62
CA LEU A 64 -0.62 0.81 9.99
C LEU A 64 0.42 0.32 11.00
N GLY A 65 0.51 0.95 12.17
CA GLY A 65 1.40 0.53 13.24
C GLY A 65 1.10 -0.90 13.73
N ILE A 66 -0.18 -1.24 13.90
CA ILE A 66 -0.61 -2.60 14.26
C ILE A 66 -0.25 -3.60 13.15
N PHE A 67 -0.52 -3.26 11.88
CA PHE A 67 -0.18 -4.11 10.73
C PHE A 67 1.33 -4.43 10.67
N LEU A 68 2.18 -3.41 10.78
CA LEU A 68 3.63 -3.58 10.74
C LEU A 68 4.13 -4.43 11.92
N THR A 69 3.55 -4.22 13.10
CA THR A 69 3.88 -5.02 14.29
C THR A 69 3.52 -6.49 14.10
N MET A 70 2.32 -6.79 13.59
CA MET A 70 1.88 -8.16 13.31
C MET A 70 2.75 -8.84 12.25
N ALA A 71 3.16 -8.10 11.21
CA ALA A 71 4.05 -8.62 10.18
C ALA A 71 5.42 -9.03 10.77
N MET A 72 5.95 -8.24 11.71
CA MET A 72 7.22 -8.55 12.38
C MET A 72 7.13 -9.70 13.37
N MET A 73 6.03 -9.80 14.13
CA MET A 73 5.82 -10.93 15.05
C MET A 73 5.63 -12.26 14.34
N SER A 74 5.17 -12.24 13.09
CA SER A 74 4.92 -13.43 12.28
C SER A 74 6.19 -14.01 11.64
N LEU A 75 7.32 -13.30 11.72
CA LEU A 75 8.57 -13.72 11.11
C LEU A 75 9.28 -14.75 12.00
N LYS A 76 9.35 -15.99 11.51
CA LYS A 76 9.95 -17.11 12.23
C LYS A 76 11.41 -17.31 11.83
N PHE A 77 12.32 -16.55 12.44
CA PHE A 77 13.75 -16.59 12.12
C PHE A 77 14.37 -18.00 12.15
N TRP A 78 13.86 -18.88 13.02
CA TRP A 78 14.33 -20.26 13.13
C TRP A 78 13.92 -21.14 11.93
N GLU A 79 12.81 -20.85 11.23
CA GLU A 79 12.44 -21.55 9.99
C GLU A 79 13.37 -21.15 8.83
N LEU A 80 14.11 -20.04 8.97
CA LEU A 80 15.06 -19.56 7.99
C LEU A 80 16.48 -20.08 8.20
N GLU A 81 16.82 -20.84 9.24
CA GLU A 81 18.23 -21.19 9.54
C GLU A 81 18.95 -21.89 8.37
N ASN A 82 18.27 -22.81 7.68
CA ASN A 82 18.84 -23.51 6.52
C ASN A 82 18.84 -22.68 5.22
N LEU A 83 18.12 -21.55 5.20
CA LEU A 83 17.95 -20.66 4.04
C LEU A 83 18.48 -19.23 4.29
N GLY A 84 18.98 -18.95 5.49
CA GLY A 84 19.24 -17.60 5.97
C GLY A 84 20.40 -16.93 5.27
N LEU A 85 21.49 -17.67 5.03
CA LEU A 85 22.64 -17.19 4.26
C LEU A 85 22.25 -16.80 2.82
N PRO A 86 21.57 -17.66 2.04
CA PRO A 86 21.03 -17.28 0.72
C PRO A 86 20.09 -16.06 0.77
N LEU A 87 19.17 -16.01 1.73
CA LEU A 87 18.21 -14.91 1.86
C LEU A 87 18.88 -13.59 2.21
N LEU A 88 19.89 -13.59 3.09
CA LEU A 88 20.69 -12.40 3.40
C LEU A 88 21.47 -11.91 2.17
N GLY A 89 22.01 -12.83 1.36
CA GLY A 89 22.67 -12.49 0.11
C GLY A 89 21.74 -11.78 -0.88
N VAL A 90 20.53 -12.33 -1.07
CA VAL A 90 19.49 -11.71 -1.92
C VAL A 90 19.10 -10.34 -1.37
N LEU A 91 18.85 -10.24 -0.06
CA LEU A 91 18.50 -8.97 0.58
C LEU A 91 19.59 -7.91 0.39
N PHE A 92 20.86 -8.27 0.55
CA PHE A 92 21.97 -7.34 0.40
C PHE A 92 22.06 -6.82 -1.04
N ILE A 93 21.97 -7.71 -2.03
CA ILE A 93 21.96 -7.33 -3.45
C ILE A 93 20.74 -6.46 -3.76
N GLN A 94 19.55 -6.84 -3.26
CA GLN A 94 18.31 -6.10 -3.43
C GLN A 94 18.43 -4.67 -2.87
N VAL A 95 18.91 -4.52 -1.63
CA VAL A 95 19.13 -3.21 -1.01
C VAL A 95 20.13 -2.39 -1.82
N ALA A 96 21.26 -2.99 -2.21
CA ALA A 96 22.29 -2.29 -2.99
C ALA A 96 21.74 -1.79 -4.34
N VAL A 97 21.05 -2.66 -5.08
CA VAL A 97 20.43 -2.32 -6.37
C VAL A 97 19.37 -1.23 -6.21
N LEU A 98 18.49 -1.35 -5.20
CA LEU A 98 17.46 -0.35 -4.92
C LEU A 98 18.06 1.01 -4.56
N LEU A 99 19.11 1.05 -3.74
CA LEU A 99 19.82 2.28 -3.39
C LEU A 99 20.46 2.92 -4.61
N LEU A 100 21.17 2.14 -5.43
CA LEU A 100 21.80 2.64 -6.65
C LEU A 100 20.74 3.18 -7.61
N LEU A 101 19.67 2.43 -7.88
CA LEU A 101 18.59 2.85 -8.76
C LEU A 101 17.90 4.11 -8.24
N THR A 102 17.65 4.19 -6.94
CA THR A 102 16.97 5.33 -6.32
C THR A 102 17.82 6.60 -6.40
N ILE A 103 19.10 6.51 -6.02
CA ILE A 103 20.02 7.67 -6.00
C ILE A 103 20.36 8.09 -7.44
N PHE A 104 20.69 7.13 -8.31
CA PHE A 104 21.23 7.45 -9.62
C PHE A 104 20.16 7.80 -10.66
N VAL A 105 19.01 7.13 -10.59
CA VAL A 105 17.96 7.22 -11.61
C VAL A 105 16.74 7.95 -11.05
N LEU A 106 16.05 7.38 -10.04
CA LEU A 106 14.75 7.91 -9.61
C LEU A 106 14.82 9.33 -9.07
N PHE A 107 15.76 9.63 -8.18
CA PHE A 107 15.89 10.97 -7.60
C PHE A 107 16.14 12.04 -8.68
N ARG A 108 16.87 11.68 -9.75
CA ARG A 108 17.11 12.57 -10.90
C ARG A 108 15.88 12.73 -11.78
N LEU A 109 15.17 11.65 -12.08
CA LEU A 109 13.97 11.66 -12.93
C LEU A 109 12.80 12.39 -12.27
N LEU A 110 12.66 12.27 -10.94
CA LEU A 110 11.57 12.85 -10.17
C LEU A 110 11.73 14.36 -9.88
N GLY A 111 12.81 14.99 -10.37
CA GLY A 111 12.99 16.45 -10.28
C GLY A 111 13.85 16.95 -9.12
N ARG A 112 14.55 16.05 -8.40
CA ARG A 112 15.58 16.39 -7.39
C ARG A 112 15.14 17.36 -6.28
N ASN A 113 13.87 17.33 -5.91
CA ASN A 113 13.30 18.17 -4.86
C ASN A 113 12.87 17.34 -3.64
N TYR A 114 12.30 17.99 -2.63
CA TYR A 114 11.81 17.31 -1.43
C TYR A 114 10.76 16.24 -1.74
N ASP A 115 9.79 16.54 -2.62
CA ASP A 115 8.78 15.56 -3.04
C ASP A 115 9.44 14.34 -3.70
N ALA A 116 10.48 14.53 -4.52
CA ALA A 116 11.27 13.45 -5.11
C ALA A 116 11.97 12.61 -4.05
N ALA A 117 12.50 13.21 -2.99
CA ALA A 117 13.11 12.50 -1.88
C ALA A 117 12.08 11.65 -1.10
N VAL A 118 10.88 12.18 -0.85
CA VAL A 118 9.79 11.43 -0.21
C VAL A 118 9.30 10.31 -1.13
N LEU A 119 9.12 10.55 -2.44
CA LEU A 119 8.80 9.51 -3.42
C LEU A 119 9.85 8.39 -3.45
N CYS A 120 11.14 8.75 -3.39
CA CYS A 120 12.25 7.80 -3.30
C CYS A 120 12.18 6.98 -2.01
N ALA A 121 11.85 7.59 -0.88
CA ALA A 121 11.64 6.88 0.39
C ALA A 121 10.47 5.88 0.29
N GLY A 122 9.38 6.28 -0.37
CA GLY A 122 8.26 5.39 -0.67
C GLY A 122 8.66 4.22 -1.56
N PHE A 123 9.42 4.48 -2.63
CA PHE A 123 9.92 3.43 -3.52
C PHE A 123 10.82 2.43 -2.80
N LEU A 124 11.77 2.90 -2.00
CA LEU A 124 12.63 2.03 -1.18
C LEU A 124 11.82 1.21 -0.17
N GLY A 125 10.84 1.84 0.50
CA GLY A 125 9.96 1.17 1.46
C GLY A 125 9.11 0.08 0.80
N HIS A 126 8.52 0.37 -0.35
CA HIS A 126 7.77 -0.61 -1.14
C HIS A 126 8.69 -1.74 -1.63
N GLY A 127 9.85 -1.40 -2.19
CA GLY A 127 10.79 -2.36 -2.77
C GLY A 127 11.40 -3.35 -1.77
N LEU A 128 11.42 -3.02 -0.47
CA LEU A 128 11.88 -3.91 0.60
C LEU A 128 10.74 -4.67 1.29
N GLY A 129 9.49 -4.47 0.87
CA GLY A 129 8.35 -5.21 1.40
C GLY A 129 7.10 -4.96 0.58
N ALA A 130 6.26 -4.05 1.05
CA ALA A 130 4.99 -3.73 0.41
C ALA A 130 4.60 -2.27 0.63
N THR A 131 3.45 -1.87 0.09
CA THR A 131 2.87 -0.53 0.23
C THR A 131 2.77 0.00 1.67
N PRO A 132 2.40 -0.78 2.71
CA PRO A 132 2.44 -0.29 4.09
C PRO A 132 3.85 0.17 4.52
N ASN A 133 4.92 -0.52 4.10
CA ASN A 133 6.29 -0.10 4.37
C ASN A 133 6.62 1.20 3.62
N ALA A 134 6.11 1.36 2.41
CA ALA A 134 6.25 2.60 1.64
C ALA A 134 5.65 3.80 2.39
N VAL A 135 4.41 3.66 2.87
CA VAL A 135 3.70 4.70 3.62
C VAL A 135 4.42 5.02 4.93
N ALA A 136 4.86 4.01 5.66
CA ALA A 136 5.63 4.20 6.88
C ALA A 136 6.96 4.93 6.64
N ASN A 137 7.69 4.57 5.58
CA ASN A 137 8.99 5.17 5.27
C ASN A 137 8.87 6.62 4.79
N MET A 138 7.86 6.92 3.96
CA MET A 138 7.52 8.30 3.59
C MET A 138 7.09 9.14 4.79
N GLY A 139 6.30 8.53 5.69
CA GLY A 139 5.86 9.13 6.95
C GLY A 139 7.04 9.51 7.83
N ALA A 140 7.98 8.60 8.04
CA ALA A 140 9.19 8.84 8.82
C ALA A 140 10.03 10.00 8.26
N VAL A 141 10.17 10.10 6.93
CA VAL A 141 10.84 11.25 6.29
C VAL A 141 10.07 12.55 6.53
N CYS A 142 8.75 12.54 6.32
CA CYS A 142 7.92 13.74 6.51
C CYS A 142 7.90 14.22 7.96
N GLU A 143 7.89 13.31 8.93
CA GLU A 143 7.96 13.60 10.36
C GLU A 143 9.32 14.19 10.73
N HIS A 144 10.42 13.58 10.25
CA HIS A 144 11.77 14.05 10.51
C HIS A 144 12.00 15.48 10.01
N TYR A 145 11.57 15.78 8.78
CA TYR A 145 11.74 17.11 8.18
C TYR A 145 10.59 18.07 8.47
N ARG A 146 9.54 17.63 9.16
CA ARG A 146 8.32 18.42 9.48
C ARG A 146 7.62 19.02 8.27
N VAL A 147 7.73 18.38 7.11
CA VAL A 147 7.11 18.82 5.85
C VAL A 147 6.34 17.66 5.25
N PHE A 148 5.02 17.82 5.06
CA PHE A 148 4.18 16.78 4.48
C PHE A 148 4.13 16.87 2.94
N SER A 149 4.46 15.78 2.24
CA SER A 149 4.39 15.71 0.77
C SER A 149 3.07 15.09 0.30
N HIS A 150 2.07 15.94 0.02
CA HIS A 150 0.78 15.48 -0.51
C HIS A 150 0.92 14.71 -1.82
N LYS A 151 1.88 15.09 -2.68
CA LYS A 151 2.12 14.41 -3.96
C LYS A 151 2.55 12.97 -3.74
N ALA A 152 3.52 12.73 -2.86
CA ALA A 152 4.03 11.38 -2.61
C ALA A 152 2.97 10.46 -2.01
N PHE A 153 2.18 10.97 -1.06
CA PHE A 153 1.11 10.22 -0.40
C PHE A 153 -0.10 9.93 -1.29
N ILE A 154 -0.25 10.60 -2.42
CA ILE A 154 -1.25 10.25 -3.45
C ILE A 154 -0.65 9.25 -4.44
N ILE A 155 0.55 9.54 -4.96
CA ILE A 155 1.15 8.77 -6.07
C ILE A 155 1.55 7.36 -5.61
N VAL A 156 2.24 7.22 -4.48
CA VAL A 156 2.84 5.93 -4.08
C VAL A 156 1.78 4.89 -3.71
N PRO A 157 0.74 5.19 -2.90
CA PRO A 157 -0.30 4.21 -2.61
C PRO A 157 -1.12 3.83 -3.84
N LEU A 158 -1.39 4.80 -4.73
CA LEU A 158 -2.14 4.54 -5.96
C LEU A 158 -1.38 3.60 -6.89
N CYS A 159 -0.11 3.89 -7.16
CA CYS A 159 0.73 3.06 -8.03
C CYS A 159 1.12 1.73 -7.37
N GLY A 160 1.50 1.77 -6.10
CA GLY A 160 2.11 0.64 -5.38
C GLY A 160 1.12 -0.33 -4.74
N ALA A 161 -0.15 0.02 -4.56
CA ALA A 161 -1.17 -0.95 -4.15
C ALA A 161 -2.23 -1.10 -5.24
N VAL A 162 -2.96 -0.03 -5.55
CA VAL A 162 -4.20 -0.14 -6.34
C VAL A 162 -3.92 -0.58 -7.78
N LEU A 163 -3.04 0.14 -8.49
CA LEU A 163 -2.80 -0.11 -9.91
C LEU A 163 -2.02 -1.41 -10.13
N ILE A 164 -1.04 -1.71 -9.27
CA ILE A 164 -0.27 -2.94 -9.39
C ILE A 164 -1.14 -4.16 -9.14
N ASP A 165 -2.02 -4.15 -8.13
CA ASP A 165 -2.86 -5.30 -7.81
C ASP A 165 -3.96 -5.53 -8.85
N LEU A 166 -4.45 -4.46 -9.49
CA LEU A 166 -5.41 -4.56 -10.60
C LEU A 166 -4.84 -5.33 -11.80
N VAL A 167 -3.52 -5.32 -12.00
CA VAL A 167 -2.85 -6.05 -13.08
C VAL A 167 -2.32 -7.39 -12.59
N ALA A 168 -1.70 -7.41 -11.41
CA ALA A 168 -1.02 -8.58 -10.88
C ALA A 168 -2.01 -9.73 -10.62
N ILE A 169 -3.17 -9.46 -10.02
CA ILE A 169 -4.12 -10.51 -9.67
C ILE A 169 -4.70 -11.21 -10.92
N PRO A 170 -5.24 -10.50 -11.92
CA PRO A 170 -5.69 -11.15 -13.15
C PRO A 170 -4.57 -11.86 -13.90
N ALA A 171 -3.36 -11.29 -13.92
CA ALA A 171 -2.21 -11.94 -14.55
C ALA A 171 -1.86 -13.26 -13.86
N ILE A 172 -1.77 -13.27 -12.53
CA ILE A 172 -1.49 -14.48 -11.73
C ILE A 172 -2.58 -15.53 -11.97
N THR A 173 -3.86 -15.15 -11.87
CA THR A 173 -4.97 -16.07 -12.12
C THR A 173 -4.95 -16.63 -13.54
N TRP A 174 -4.63 -15.79 -14.54
CA TRP A 174 -4.48 -16.25 -15.92
C TRP A 174 -3.33 -17.24 -16.07
N PHE A 175 -2.16 -16.96 -15.49
CA PHE A 175 -1.03 -17.88 -15.50
C PHE A 175 -1.38 -19.22 -14.83
N ILE A 176 -2.06 -19.19 -13.69
CA ILE A 176 -2.51 -20.41 -13.02
C ILE A 176 -3.45 -21.21 -13.93
N ASN A 177 -4.43 -20.55 -14.55
CA ASN A 177 -5.41 -21.23 -15.40
C ASN A 177 -4.83 -21.72 -16.74
N ALA A 178 -3.80 -21.05 -17.28
CA ALA A 178 -3.18 -21.41 -18.54
C ALA A 178 -2.18 -22.57 -18.42
N PHE A 179 -1.59 -22.75 -17.23
CA PHE A 179 -0.58 -23.77 -16.94
C PHE A 179 -1.03 -24.86 -15.96
N SER A 180 -2.30 -24.81 -15.51
CA SER A 180 -3.00 -25.91 -14.81
C SER A 180 -3.69 -26.84 -15.80
#